data_AF-A0A171DQX7-F1
#
_entry.id   AF-A0A171DQX7-F1
#
_cell.length_a   1.000
_cell.length_b   1.000
_cell.length_c   1.000
_cell.angle_alpha   90.00
_cell.angle_beta   90.00
_cell.angle_gamma   90.00
#
_symmetry.space_group_name_H-M   'P 1'
#
loop_
_entity.id
_entity.type
_entity.pdbx_description
1 polymer ?
#
loop_
_entity_poly.entity_id
_entity_poly.type
_entity_poly.pdbx_seq_one_letter_code
_entity_poly.pdbx_strand_id
1 'polypeptide(L)'
;MVAVRLDVRVLAGAGAGLPSVFAGLVPVARRRAAGGGGAGGLGRRLAGLGAQEREAALLELVLEHAARLLGHQGAGDVDPERDFLEAGFDSVGALELRNALNEATGLRLPPMVVFSNKTPADLAGFVAEEFTAHLSRAEVETGTGTGSRAPSAPAPDTVSDIFRGAVMAGRLEEGFEVLTAIARVRPSFSSAADLERIPAPVKLADGPGRPRLLCLSTPMATGGVYQHARLASHFRGVRQVSAIPLSGFLPGEPLPVSIDAAVEVLAESVLLAAEGEPFVLVGYSAGGIFAAATAHRLETAAGAGPYGVVLLDTYESDGGGRAGLAKELVFGMLEMEQVFGGFDSARLSTMGRYGELLVDMPPARVEAPVLFVQCQESFAGTGEGLEDWRAAPWDPAHTLRTVPADHFSILENRAAETARVIEDWLGSTPRP
;
A
#
# COMPACT_ATOMS: atom_id res chain seq x y z
N MET A 1 35.12 -23.84 -3.40
CA MET A 1 34.71 -23.48 -2.02
C MET A 1 34.33 -24.75 -1.29
N VAL A 2 34.99 -25.07 -0.17
CA VAL A 2 34.61 -26.21 0.68
C VAL A 2 33.74 -25.65 1.80
N ALA A 3 32.51 -26.18 1.95
CA ALA A 3 31.63 -25.80 3.05
C ALA A 3 32.03 -26.54 4.33
N VAL A 4 32.20 -25.81 5.43
CA VAL A 4 32.43 -26.35 6.78
C VAL A 4 31.19 -26.10 7.63
N ARG A 5 30.73 -27.12 8.36
CA ARG A 5 29.62 -27.01 9.31
C ARG A 5 30.13 -26.45 10.65
N LEU A 6 29.64 -25.27 11.02
CA LEU A 6 29.91 -24.63 12.32
C LEU A 6 28.81 -24.99 13.32
N ASP A 7 29.16 -25.46 14.52
CA ASP A 7 28.21 -25.69 15.62
C ASP A 7 28.08 -24.43 16.50
N VAL A 8 26.98 -23.70 16.30
CA VAL A 8 26.72 -22.41 16.93
C VAL A 8 26.45 -22.53 18.44
N ARG A 9 26.04 -23.72 18.92
CA ARG A 9 25.77 -23.96 20.35
C ARG A 9 27.06 -24.12 21.15
N VAL A 10 28.08 -24.70 20.54
CA VAL A 10 29.43 -24.80 21.13
C VAL A 10 30.06 -23.41 21.25
N LEU A 11 29.89 -22.56 20.24
CA LEU A 11 30.39 -21.18 20.26
C LEU A 11 29.70 -20.33 21.35
N ALA A 12 28.40 -20.51 21.59
CA ALA A 12 27.69 -19.80 22.64
C ALA A 12 28.20 -20.09 24.07
N GLY A 13 28.83 -21.25 24.29
CA GLY A 13 29.41 -21.65 25.58
C GLY A 13 30.82 -21.11 25.87
N ALA A 14 31.54 -20.60 24.86
CA ALA A 14 32.95 -20.21 24.96
C ALA A 14 33.19 -18.82 25.59
N GLY A 15 32.14 -18.02 25.82
CA GLY A 15 32.21 -16.74 26.53
C GLY A 15 33.24 -15.75 25.94
N ALA A 16 33.85 -14.93 26.81
CA ALA A 16 34.73 -13.81 26.45
C ALA A 16 36.06 -14.17 25.75
N GLY A 17 36.26 -15.43 25.36
CA GLY A 17 37.46 -15.92 24.65
C GLY A 17 37.30 -16.06 23.12
N LEU A 18 36.18 -15.63 22.54
CA LEU A 18 35.92 -15.79 21.10
C LEU A 18 36.66 -14.75 20.24
N PRO A 19 37.37 -15.17 19.17
CA PRO A 19 37.90 -14.26 18.16
C PRO A 19 36.80 -13.43 17.50
N SER A 20 37.08 -12.15 17.21
CA SER A 20 36.09 -11.15 16.75
C SER A 20 35.31 -11.53 15.48
N VAL A 21 35.89 -12.37 14.62
CA VAL A 21 35.24 -12.86 13.39
C VAL A 21 34.02 -13.75 13.66
N PHE A 22 33.89 -14.33 14.86
CA PHE A 22 32.76 -15.19 15.24
C PHE A 22 31.74 -14.50 16.17
N ALA A 23 31.98 -13.24 16.55
CA ALA A 23 31.14 -12.51 17.49
C ALA A 23 29.73 -12.20 16.94
N GLY A 24 29.56 -12.14 15.61
CA GLY A 24 28.27 -11.91 14.96
C GLY A 24 27.38 -13.15 14.80
N LEU A 25 27.89 -14.35 15.09
CA LEU A 25 27.16 -15.61 14.91
C LEU A 25 26.44 -16.09 16.19
N VAL A 26 26.67 -15.43 17.32
CA VAL A 26 26.06 -15.78 18.61
C VAL A 26 25.16 -14.63 19.07
N PRO A 27 23.87 -14.86 19.36
CA PRO A 27 22.98 -13.81 19.85
C PRO A 27 23.47 -13.28 21.20
N VAL A 28 23.89 -12.02 21.25
CA VAL A 28 24.20 -11.34 22.51
C VAL A 28 22.88 -11.00 23.21
N ALA A 29 22.58 -11.68 24.31
CA ALA A 29 21.42 -11.39 25.14
C ALA A 29 21.53 -9.95 25.71
N ARG A 30 20.83 -9.00 25.09
CA ARG A 30 20.68 -7.64 25.60
C ARG A 30 19.89 -7.68 26.91
N ARG A 31 20.57 -7.34 28.01
CA ARG A 31 19.97 -7.17 29.34
C ARG A 31 19.06 -5.92 29.29
N ARG A 32 17.73 -6.11 29.28
CA ARG A 32 16.74 -5.02 29.40
C ARG A 32 16.80 -4.43 30.82
N ALA A 33 16.91 -3.11 30.91
CA ALA A 33 16.69 -2.38 32.15
C ALA A 33 15.18 -2.39 32.48
N ALA A 34 14.84 -2.68 33.73
CA ALA A 34 13.47 -2.72 34.22
C ALA A 34 12.96 -1.29 34.47
N GLY A 35 12.10 -0.79 33.57
CA GLY A 35 11.15 0.29 33.85
C GLY A 35 9.75 -0.31 33.86
N GLY A 36 9.09 -0.33 35.02
CA GLY A 36 7.83 -1.02 35.25
C GLY A 36 6.62 -0.32 34.62
N GLY A 37 5.91 -1.04 33.74
CA GLY A 37 4.67 -0.63 33.11
C GLY A 37 4.34 -1.44 31.85
N GLY A 38 4.49 -2.77 31.89
CA GLY A 38 4.36 -3.63 30.70
C GLY A 38 2.90 -3.92 30.29
N ALA A 39 2.71 -4.08 28.98
CA ALA A 39 1.62 -4.66 28.15
C ALA A 39 0.29 -5.12 28.80
N GLY A 40 0.28 -5.68 30.01
CA GLY A 40 -0.94 -6.05 30.74
C GLY A 40 -1.58 -4.91 31.55
N GLY A 41 -0.84 -3.83 31.83
CA GLY A 41 -1.31 -2.70 32.65
C GLY A 41 -2.29 -1.77 31.92
N LEU A 42 -1.97 -1.42 30.66
CA LEU A 42 -2.80 -0.52 29.88
C LEU A 42 -4.08 -1.20 29.39
N GLY A 43 -4.00 -2.43 28.87
CA GLY A 43 -5.20 -3.22 28.51
C GLY A 43 -6.17 -3.39 29.67
N ARG A 44 -5.68 -3.69 30.89
CA ARG A 44 -6.54 -3.77 32.08
C ARG A 44 -7.16 -2.42 32.47
N ARG A 45 -6.41 -1.33 32.30
CA ARG A 45 -6.92 0.03 32.51
C ARG A 45 -8.02 0.37 31.50
N LEU A 46 -7.78 0.12 30.21
CA LEU A 46 -8.74 0.35 29.13
C LEU A 46 -10.04 -0.44 29.31
N ALA A 47 -9.95 -1.67 29.82
CA ALA A 47 -11.11 -2.50 30.12
C ALA A 47 -12.02 -1.91 31.21
N GLY A 48 -11.45 -1.16 32.16
CA GLY A 48 -12.21 -0.50 33.23
C GLY A 48 -12.77 0.87 32.87
N LEU A 49 -12.44 1.41 31.70
CA LEU A 49 -12.91 2.73 31.23
C LEU A 49 -14.24 2.63 30.48
N GLY A 50 -15.06 3.69 30.59
CA GLY A 50 -16.21 3.88 29.71
C GLY A 50 -15.79 4.10 28.25
N ALA A 51 -16.71 3.94 27.30
CA ALA A 51 -16.39 3.98 25.86
C ALA A 51 -15.65 5.27 25.44
N GLN A 52 -16.13 6.43 25.89
CA GLN A 52 -15.53 7.73 25.55
C GLN A 52 -14.16 7.95 26.20
N GLU A 53 -13.98 7.49 27.45
CA GLU A 53 -12.69 7.59 28.15
C GLU A 53 -11.65 6.63 27.54
N ARG A 54 -12.10 5.48 27.06
CA ARG A 54 -11.26 4.49 26.38
C ARG A 54 -10.77 5.03 25.04
N GLU A 55 -11.66 5.62 24.24
CA GLU A 55 -11.31 6.24 22.97
C GLU A 55 -10.28 7.37 23.16
N ALA A 56 -10.50 8.25 24.14
CA ALA A 56 -9.55 9.32 24.48
C ALA A 56 -8.16 8.78 24.91
N ALA A 57 -8.13 7.72 25.73
CA ALA A 57 -6.88 7.09 26.15
C ALA A 57 -6.16 6.37 24.99
N LEU A 58 -6.91 5.80 24.05
CA LEU A 58 -6.35 5.20 22.84
C LEU A 58 -5.83 6.26 21.86
N LEU A 59 -6.49 7.41 21.74
CA LEU A 59 -5.98 8.53 20.95
C LEU A 59 -4.66 9.05 21.53
N GLU A 60 -4.58 9.26 22.84
CA GLU A 60 -3.32 9.65 23.51
C GLU A 60 -2.20 8.65 23.22
N LEU A 61 -2.50 7.35 23.32
CA LEU A 61 -1.56 6.28 22.98
C LEU A 61 -1.09 6.36 21.52
N VAL A 62 -2.02 6.50 20.56
CA VAL A 62 -1.69 6.61 19.13
C VAL A 62 -0.79 7.82 18.88
N LEU A 63 -1.13 8.98 19.45
CA LEU A 63 -0.34 10.21 19.30
C LEU A 63 1.06 10.10 19.91
N GLU A 64 1.20 9.47 21.09
CA GLU A 64 2.51 9.24 21.72
C GLU A 64 3.42 8.32 20.89
N HIS A 65 2.85 7.26 20.31
CA HIS A 65 3.60 6.38 19.42
C HIS A 65 3.94 7.08 18.09
N ALA A 66 3.00 7.84 17.53
CA ALA A 66 3.22 8.58 16.29
C ALA A 66 4.28 9.67 16.43
N ALA A 67 4.25 10.43 17.53
CA ALA A 67 5.25 11.45 17.83
C ALA A 67 6.66 10.85 17.86
N ARG A 68 6.83 9.71 18.53
CA ARG A 68 8.14 9.04 18.61
C ARG A 68 8.65 8.55 17.26
N LEU A 69 7.77 7.99 16.43
CA LEU A 69 8.13 7.48 15.11
C LEU A 69 8.50 8.61 14.13
N LEU A 70 7.83 9.75 14.24
CA LEU A 70 8.13 10.96 13.46
C LEU A 70 9.29 11.79 14.03
N GLY A 71 9.84 11.42 15.19
CA GLY A 71 10.94 12.14 15.84
C GLY A 71 10.52 13.44 16.54
N HIS A 72 9.24 13.61 16.85
CA HIS A 72 8.70 14.72 17.62
C HIS A 72 8.96 14.58 19.13
N GLN A 73 8.83 15.68 19.89
CA GLN A 73 9.16 15.71 21.32
C GLN A 73 8.02 15.18 22.20
N GLY A 74 6.77 15.25 21.72
CA GLY A 74 5.63 14.67 22.42
C GLY A 74 4.38 14.59 21.56
N ALA A 75 3.34 13.96 22.12
CA ALA A 75 2.05 13.75 21.45
C ALA A 75 1.38 15.05 20.96
N GLY A 76 1.61 16.17 21.66
CA GLY A 76 1.05 17.48 21.28
C GLY A 76 1.64 18.10 20.00
N ASP A 77 2.71 17.52 19.47
CA ASP A 77 3.30 17.93 18.18
C ASP A 77 2.65 17.22 16.97
N VAL A 78 1.76 16.24 17.22
CA VAL A 78 1.05 15.49 16.19
C VAL A 78 -0.39 15.96 16.14
N ASP A 79 -0.81 16.40 14.95
CA ASP A 79 -2.21 16.75 14.68
C ASP A 79 -3.06 15.47 14.58
N PRO A 80 -4.09 15.29 15.43
CA PRO A 80 -4.93 14.08 15.44
C PRO A 80 -5.75 13.87 14.18
N GLU A 81 -6.00 14.92 13.40
CA GLU A 81 -6.82 14.88 12.17
C GLU A 81 -5.97 14.85 10.89
N ARG A 82 -4.64 14.92 11.02
CA ARG A 82 -3.74 14.91 9.87
C ARG A 82 -3.48 13.49 9.39
N ASP A 83 -3.57 13.29 8.08
CA ASP A 83 -3.27 12.01 7.45
C ASP A 83 -1.82 11.57 7.78
N PHE A 84 -1.64 10.32 8.17
CA PHE A 84 -0.34 9.75 8.53
C PHE A 84 0.70 9.97 7.43
N LEU A 85 0.34 9.78 6.15
CA LEU A 85 1.25 9.96 5.02
C LEU A 85 1.62 11.43 4.82
N GLU A 86 0.66 12.34 5.01
CA GLU A 86 0.93 13.79 4.97
C GLU A 86 1.83 14.23 6.15
N ALA A 87 1.68 13.60 7.31
CA ALA A 87 2.56 13.77 8.46
C ALA A 87 3.94 13.16 8.24
N GLY A 88 4.10 12.31 7.22
CA GLY A 88 5.37 11.76 6.77
C GLY A 88 5.62 10.32 7.20
N PHE A 89 4.61 9.58 7.66
CA PHE A 89 4.69 8.14 7.83
C PHE A 89 5.00 7.44 6.51
N ASP A 90 5.70 6.33 6.61
CA ASP A 90 5.89 5.36 5.54
C ASP A 90 5.44 3.97 5.98
N SER A 91 5.65 2.97 5.12
CA SER A 91 5.27 1.59 5.38
C SER A 91 5.96 0.97 6.60
N VAL A 92 7.19 1.42 6.96
CA VAL A 92 7.91 0.90 8.12
C VAL A 92 7.35 1.52 9.40
N GLY A 93 7.17 2.84 9.42
CA GLY A 93 6.56 3.54 10.55
C GLY A 93 5.14 3.04 10.86
N ALA A 94 4.34 2.75 9.83
CA ALA A 94 3.00 2.19 10.01
C ALA A 94 3.02 0.79 10.65
N LEU A 95 3.96 -0.08 10.23
CA LEU A 95 4.12 -1.41 10.81
C LEU A 95 4.56 -1.33 12.28
N GLU A 96 5.50 -0.43 12.60
CA GLU A 96 5.98 -0.21 13.96
C GLU A 96 4.86 0.33 14.87
N LEU A 97 4.06 1.28 14.39
CA LEU A 97 2.89 1.80 15.10
C LEU A 97 1.89 0.69 15.41
N ARG A 98 1.51 -0.12 14.40
CA ARG A 98 0.59 -1.25 14.58
C ARG A 98 1.12 -2.24 15.62
N ASN A 99 2.40 -2.61 15.53
CA ASN A 99 3.00 -3.56 16.46
C ASN A 99 2.99 -3.03 17.90
N ALA A 100 3.26 -1.74 18.07
CA ALA A 100 3.22 -1.11 19.37
C ALA A 100 1.80 -1.05 19.96
N LEU A 101 0.79 -0.78 19.12
CA LEU A 101 -0.62 -0.83 19.52
C LEU A 101 -1.05 -2.26 19.89
N ASN A 102 -0.65 -3.28 19.13
CA ASN A 102 -0.89 -4.67 19.47
C ASN A 102 -0.28 -5.04 20.84
N GLU A 103 0.97 -4.61 21.10
CA GLU A 103 1.64 -4.86 22.37
C GLU A 103 0.93 -4.16 23.54
N ALA A 104 0.45 -2.93 23.35
CA ALA A 104 -0.18 -2.12 24.38
C ALA A 104 -1.63 -2.55 24.69
N THR A 105 -2.37 -3.02 23.69
CA THR A 105 -3.79 -3.38 23.79
C THR A 105 -4.05 -4.87 23.92
N GLY A 106 -3.11 -5.73 23.51
CA GLY A 106 -3.32 -7.18 23.41
C GLY A 106 -4.15 -7.60 22.20
N LEU A 107 -4.52 -6.67 21.31
CA LEU A 107 -5.26 -6.95 20.09
C LEU A 107 -4.36 -7.55 19.01
N ARG A 108 -5.02 -8.11 17.99
CA ARG A 108 -4.40 -8.49 16.72
C ARG A 108 -4.97 -7.59 15.64
N LEU A 109 -4.45 -6.37 15.56
CA LEU A 109 -4.94 -5.37 14.62
C LEU A 109 -4.62 -5.77 13.17
N PRO A 110 -5.48 -5.38 12.21
CA PRO A 110 -5.25 -5.66 10.81
C PRO A 110 -3.90 -5.11 10.29
N PRO A 111 -3.33 -5.80 9.30
CA PRO A 111 -2.11 -5.45 8.56
C PRO A 111 -1.96 -3.98 8.19
N MET A 112 -2.99 -3.45 7.52
CA MET A 112 -3.03 -2.13 6.93
C MET A 112 -3.80 -1.12 7.80
N VAL A 113 -4.03 -1.43 9.07
CA VAL A 113 -4.93 -0.66 9.94
C VAL A 113 -4.59 0.84 10.00
N VAL A 114 -3.30 1.19 9.98
CA VAL A 114 -2.85 2.59 10.00
C VAL A 114 -3.29 3.31 8.73
N PHE A 115 -3.08 2.71 7.56
CA PHE A 115 -3.43 3.31 6.28
C PHE A 115 -4.93 3.24 5.97
N SER A 116 -5.63 2.21 6.45
CA SER A 116 -7.08 2.09 6.31
C SER A 116 -7.83 3.16 7.10
N ASN A 117 -7.26 3.61 8.23
CA ASN A 117 -7.87 4.63 9.07
C ASN A 117 -7.33 6.05 8.82
N LYS A 118 -6.32 6.26 7.98
CA LYS A 118 -5.80 7.59 7.54
C LYS A 118 -5.23 8.50 8.64
N THR A 119 -5.98 8.81 9.70
CA THR A 119 -5.62 9.76 10.76
C THR A 119 -5.41 9.07 12.13
N PRO A 120 -4.67 9.70 13.06
CA PRO A 120 -4.59 9.23 14.44
C PRO A 120 -5.95 9.05 15.14
N ALA A 121 -6.89 9.97 14.93
CA ALA A 121 -8.22 9.93 15.52
C ALA A 121 -9.05 8.74 15.02
N ASP A 122 -9.13 8.56 13.71
CA ASP A 122 -9.84 7.43 13.11
C ASP A 122 -9.22 6.09 13.53
N LEU A 123 -7.88 6.01 13.60
CA LEU A 123 -7.20 4.80 14.08
C LEU A 123 -7.54 4.50 15.53
N ALA A 124 -7.60 5.52 16.40
CA ALA A 124 -7.99 5.35 17.79
C ALA A 124 -9.44 4.87 17.94
N GLY A 125 -10.37 5.43 17.15
CA GLY A 125 -11.76 4.99 17.08
C GLY A 125 -11.87 3.52 16.68
N PHE A 126 -11.20 3.11 15.60
CA PHE A 126 -11.15 1.71 15.16
C PHE A 126 -10.60 0.77 16.26
N VAL A 127 -9.50 1.16 16.91
CA VAL A 127 -8.91 0.34 17.99
C VAL A 127 -9.87 0.25 19.18
N ALA A 128 -10.64 1.30 19.48
CA ALA A 128 -11.64 1.28 20.56
C ALA A 128 -12.80 0.31 20.27
N GLU A 129 -13.27 0.27 19.03
CA GLU A 129 -14.29 -0.68 18.57
C GLU A 129 -13.78 -2.13 18.66
N GLU A 130 -12.60 -2.41 18.12
CA GLU A 130 -11.97 -3.73 18.19
C GLU A 130 -11.71 -4.18 19.64
N PHE A 131 -11.28 -3.26 20.50
CA PHE A 131 -11.08 -3.54 21.92
C PHE A 131 -12.38 -3.90 22.62
N THR A 132 -13.46 -3.18 22.31
CA THR A 132 -14.79 -3.46 22.85
C THR A 132 -15.31 -4.81 22.39
N ALA A 133 -15.16 -5.13 21.10
CA ALA A 133 -15.51 -6.44 20.56
C ALA A 133 -14.70 -7.57 21.21
N HIS A 134 -13.41 -7.33 21.50
CA HIS A 134 -12.54 -8.28 22.18
C HIS A 134 -12.99 -8.56 23.62
N LEU A 135 -13.35 -7.54 24.40
CA LEU A 135 -13.89 -7.70 25.75
C LEU A 135 -15.18 -8.53 25.75
N SER A 136 -16.11 -8.22 24.85
CA SER A 136 -17.37 -8.97 24.73
C SER A 136 -17.15 -10.46 24.45
N ARG A 137 -16.14 -10.81 23.61
CA ARG A 137 -15.78 -12.22 23.35
C ARG A 137 -15.19 -12.90 24.59
N ALA A 138 -14.34 -12.20 25.35
CA ALA A 138 -13.74 -12.72 26.57
C ALA A 138 -14.78 -12.93 27.70
N GLU A 139 -15.82 -12.10 27.76
CA GLU A 139 -16.94 -12.26 28.71
C GLU A 139 -17.81 -13.49 28.38
N VAL A 140 -18.04 -13.76 27.10
CA VAL A 140 -18.77 -14.97 26.65
C VAL A 140 -17.96 -16.25 26.96
N GLU A 141 -16.64 -16.21 26.81
CA GLU A 141 -15.75 -17.34 27.15
C GLU A 141 -15.63 -17.59 28.66
N THR A 142 -15.72 -16.54 29.49
CA THR A 142 -15.64 -16.66 30.96
C THR A 142 -16.98 -16.98 31.63
N GLY A 143 -18.11 -16.74 30.95
CA GLY A 143 -19.46 -17.08 31.42
C GLY A 143 -19.87 -18.55 31.26
N THR A 144 -19.07 -19.39 30.59
CA THR A 144 -19.34 -20.84 30.45
C THR A 144 -18.36 -21.66 31.29
N GLY A 145 -18.79 -22.02 32.50
CA GLY A 145 -18.00 -22.81 33.44
C GLY A 145 -17.61 -24.20 32.89
N THR A 146 -16.35 -24.56 33.10
CA THR A 146 -15.75 -25.91 33.07
C THR A 146 -16.17 -26.84 31.92
N GLY A 147 -15.49 -26.70 30.78
CA GLY A 147 -15.45 -27.73 29.74
C GLY A 147 -14.06 -27.75 29.10
N SER A 148 -13.44 -28.93 29.05
CA SER A 148 -12.18 -29.21 28.36
C SER A 148 -12.10 -28.47 27.02
N ARG A 149 -11.03 -27.69 26.81
CA ARG A 149 -10.74 -27.01 25.55
C ARG A 149 -10.53 -28.07 24.47
N ALA A 150 -11.61 -28.45 23.79
CA ALA A 150 -11.52 -29.11 22.49
C ALA A 150 -10.67 -28.20 21.58
N PRO A 151 -9.81 -28.77 20.71
CA PRO A 151 -9.14 -27.96 19.71
C PRO A 151 -10.22 -27.17 18.96
N SER A 152 -10.09 -25.84 18.96
CA SER A 152 -10.93 -24.96 18.17
C SER A 152 -11.00 -25.54 16.76
N ALA A 153 -12.21 -25.76 16.25
CA ALA A 153 -12.39 -26.08 14.83
C ALA A 153 -11.56 -25.06 14.03
N PRO A 154 -10.87 -25.48 12.95
CA PRO A 154 -10.15 -24.53 12.11
C PRO A 154 -11.14 -23.42 11.72
N ALA A 155 -10.69 -22.17 11.86
CA ALA A 155 -11.49 -21.02 11.45
C ALA A 155 -11.94 -21.25 9.99
N PRO A 156 -13.18 -20.87 9.63
CA PRO A 156 -13.63 -20.99 8.25
C PRO A 156 -12.64 -20.25 7.32
N ASP A 157 -12.33 -20.86 6.17
CA ASP A 157 -11.39 -20.30 5.20
C ASP A 157 -11.82 -18.87 4.83
N THR A 158 -10.92 -17.90 5.00
CA THR A 158 -11.19 -16.54 4.57
C THR A 158 -11.06 -16.41 3.06
N VAL A 159 -11.58 -15.32 2.48
CA VAL A 159 -11.38 -15.00 1.05
C VAL A 159 -9.88 -14.96 0.71
N SER A 160 -9.06 -14.44 1.62
CA SER A 160 -7.60 -14.42 1.49
C SER A 160 -7.02 -15.84 1.47
N ASP A 161 -7.49 -16.75 2.33
CA ASP A 161 -7.02 -18.14 2.37
C ASP A 161 -7.41 -18.92 1.11
N ILE A 162 -8.64 -18.74 0.63
CA ILE A 162 -9.14 -19.34 -0.60
C ILE A 162 -8.30 -18.87 -1.80
N PHE A 163 -8.12 -17.54 -1.93
CA PHE A 163 -7.35 -16.96 -3.03
C PHE A 163 -5.89 -17.42 -3.00
N ARG A 164 -5.24 -17.34 -1.84
CA ARG A 164 -3.86 -17.82 -1.66
C ARG A 164 -3.73 -19.30 -1.99
N GLY A 165 -4.66 -20.13 -1.52
CA GLY A 165 -4.69 -21.56 -1.80
C GLY A 165 -4.84 -21.86 -3.30
N ALA A 166 -5.64 -21.07 -4.02
CA ALA A 166 -5.78 -21.18 -5.48
C ALA A 166 -4.47 -20.82 -6.20
N VAL A 167 -3.86 -19.68 -5.84
CA VAL A 167 -2.58 -19.23 -6.41
C VAL A 167 -1.47 -20.25 -6.18
N MET A 168 -1.32 -20.76 -4.96
CA MET A 168 -0.30 -21.76 -4.61
C MET A 168 -0.52 -23.11 -5.31
N ALA A 169 -1.76 -23.42 -5.66
CA ALA A 169 -2.10 -24.62 -6.43
C ALA A 169 -2.01 -24.41 -7.96
N GLY A 170 -1.55 -23.26 -8.43
CA GLY A 170 -1.45 -22.93 -9.86
C GLY A 170 -2.78 -22.62 -10.54
N ARG A 171 -3.85 -22.39 -9.76
CA ARG A 171 -5.21 -22.09 -10.21
C ARG A 171 -5.50 -20.59 -10.11
N LEU A 172 -4.71 -19.80 -10.83
CA LEU A 172 -4.77 -18.33 -10.74
C LEU A 172 -6.09 -17.79 -11.27
N GLU A 173 -6.53 -18.30 -12.43
CA GLU A 173 -7.79 -17.90 -13.08
C GLU A 173 -8.98 -18.15 -12.15
N GLU A 174 -9.11 -19.35 -11.59
CA GLU A 174 -10.18 -19.69 -10.66
C GLU A 174 -10.11 -18.87 -9.37
N GLY A 175 -8.91 -18.51 -8.92
CA GLY A 175 -8.72 -17.58 -7.81
C GLY A 175 -9.33 -16.21 -8.11
N PHE A 176 -9.04 -15.65 -9.29
CA PHE A 176 -9.62 -14.37 -9.72
C PHE A 176 -11.13 -14.45 -9.97
N GLU A 177 -11.65 -15.56 -10.49
CA GLU A 177 -13.10 -15.78 -10.65
C GLU A 177 -13.86 -15.64 -9.33
N VAL A 178 -13.31 -16.18 -8.23
CA VAL A 178 -13.89 -16.01 -6.89
C VAL A 178 -13.89 -14.55 -6.46
N LEU A 179 -12.78 -13.82 -6.68
CA LEU A 179 -12.69 -12.41 -6.33
C LEU A 179 -13.69 -11.56 -7.12
N THR A 180 -13.85 -11.84 -8.42
CA THR A 180 -14.82 -11.19 -9.30
C THR A 180 -16.26 -11.50 -8.88
N ALA A 181 -16.56 -12.73 -8.46
CA ALA A 181 -17.88 -13.09 -7.95
C ALA A 181 -18.23 -12.29 -6.69
N ILE A 182 -17.28 -12.11 -5.77
CA ILE A 182 -17.44 -11.28 -4.57
C ILE A 182 -17.61 -9.81 -4.96
N ALA A 183 -16.84 -9.31 -5.93
CA ALA A 183 -16.94 -7.94 -6.39
C ALA A 183 -18.34 -7.59 -6.95
N ARG A 184 -18.98 -8.52 -7.66
CA ARG A 184 -20.30 -8.31 -8.28
C ARG A 184 -21.44 -8.10 -7.29
N VAL A 185 -21.28 -8.49 -6.02
CA VAL A 185 -22.29 -8.29 -4.97
C VAL A 185 -22.02 -7.07 -4.09
N ARG A 186 -20.91 -6.35 -4.34
CA ARG A 186 -20.61 -5.10 -3.64
C ARG A 186 -21.42 -3.94 -4.22
N PRO A 187 -21.63 -2.86 -3.45
CA PRO A 187 -22.12 -1.59 -3.99
C PRO A 187 -21.31 -1.16 -5.21
N SER A 188 -21.95 -0.52 -6.18
CA SER A 188 -21.29 -0.11 -7.43
C SER A 188 -21.75 1.27 -7.89
N PHE A 189 -20.97 1.89 -8.76
CA PHE A 189 -21.25 3.20 -9.35
C PHE A 189 -21.03 3.20 -10.87
N SER A 190 -21.83 3.99 -11.57
CA SER A 190 -21.80 4.17 -13.02
C SER A 190 -21.25 5.52 -13.46
N SER A 191 -21.22 6.49 -12.56
CA SER A 191 -20.65 7.82 -12.76
C SER A 191 -20.17 8.40 -11.43
N ALA A 192 -19.43 9.52 -11.48
CA ALA A 192 -19.03 10.22 -10.26
C ALA A 192 -20.24 10.76 -9.46
N ALA A 193 -21.34 11.07 -10.15
CA ALA A 193 -22.58 11.55 -9.54
C ALA A 193 -23.29 10.52 -8.64
N ASP A 194 -22.97 9.24 -8.80
CA ASP A 194 -23.49 8.17 -7.94
C ASP A 194 -22.77 8.09 -6.58
N LEU A 195 -21.63 8.79 -6.44
CA LEU A 195 -20.84 8.79 -5.22
C LEU A 195 -21.22 9.97 -4.33
N GLU A 196 -21.48 9.69 -3.05
CA GLU A 196 -21.65 10.73 -2.04
C GLU A 196 -20.36 11.57 -1.90
N ARG A 197 -19.20 10.91 -2.02
CA ARG A 197 -17.89 11.55 -2.00
C ARG A 197 -16.90 10.76 -2.85
N ILE A 198 -16.22 11.47 -3.75
CA ILE A 198 -15.12 10.90 -4.53
C ILE A 198 -13.89 10.63 -3.63
N PRO A 199 -13.02 9.67 -3.97
CA PRO A 199 -11.81 9.41 -3.21
C PRO A 199 -10.92 10.67 -3.13
N ALA A 200 -10.67 11.12 -1.90
CA ALA A 200 -9.89 12.32 -1.64
C ALA A 200 -8.39 12.08 -1.95
N PRO A 201 -7.73 12.97 -2.71
CA PRO A 201 -6.28 12.97 -2.88
C PRO A 201 -5.56 13.18 -1.55
N VAL A 202 -4.42 12.51 -1.37
CA VAL A 202 -3.57 12.66 -0.18
C VAL A 202 -2.28 13.38 -0.57
N LYS A 203 -1.99 14.52 0.06
CA LYS A 203 -0.74 15.26 -0.17
C LYS A 203 0.42 14.53 0.52
N LEU A 204 1.39 14.07 -0.26
CA LEU A 204 2.54 13.30 0.24
C LEU A 204 3.81 14.15 0.39
N ALA A 205 3.94 15.19 -0.43
CA ALA A 205 5.02 16.15 -0.35
C ALA A 205 4.52 17.54 -0.76
N ASP A 206 5.17 18.56 -0.22
CA ASP A 206 4.86 19.96 -0.49
C ASP A 206 6.10 20.67 -1.03
N GLY A 207 5.90 21.69 -1.87
CA GLY A 207 6.97 22.48 -2.45
C GLY A 207 6.47 23.46 -3.52
N PRO A 208 7.23 24.54 -3.79
CA PRO A 208 6.78 25.63 -4.65
C PRO A 208 6.84 25.32 -6.15
N GLY A 209 7.55 24.26 -6.55
CA GLY A 209 7.75 23.88 -7.94
C GLY A 209 6.45 23.53 -8.66
N ARG A 210 6.48 23.71 -9.98
CA ARG A 210 5.43 23.33 -10.92
C ARG A 210 6.06 22.58 -12.11
N PRO A 211 5.31 21.67 -12.77
CA PRO A 211 3.96 21.22 -12.44
C PRO A 211 3.89 20.39 -11.14
N ARG A 212 2.69 20.28 -10.54
CA ARG A 212 2.41 19.34 -9.43
C ARG A 212 2.50 17.90 -9.94
N LEU A 213 2.88 16.95 -9.10
CA LEU A 213 2.85 15.51 -9.45
C LEU A 213 1.62 14.84 -8.81
N LEU A 214 0.79 14.21 -9.63
CA LEU A 214 -0.43 13.53 -9.18
C LEU A 214 -0.29 12.04 -9.46
N CYS A 215 -0.02 11.27 -8.41
CA CYS A 215 0.32 9.86 -8.48
C CYS A 215 -0.93 8.97 -8.36
N LEU A 216 -1.35 8.32 -9.43
CA LEU A 216 -2.48 7.39 -9.42
C LEU A 216 -2.05 6.04 -8.83
N SER A 217 -2.79 5.54 -7.85
CA SER A 217 -2.56 4.22 -7.26
C SER A 217 -2.80 3.10 -8.27
N THR A 218 -2.14 1.96 -8.08
CA THR A 218 -2.42 0.74 -8.86
C THR A 218 -3.62 -0.02 -8.28
N PRO A 219 -4.43 -0.71 -9.12
CA PRO A 219 -5.57 -1.52 -8.66
C PRO A 219 -5.20 -2.89 -8.06
N MET A 220 -3.95 -3.07 -7.60
CA MET A 220 -3.53 -4.30 -6.93
C MET A 220 -3.95 -4.30 -5.45
N ALA A 221 -4.02 -5.46 -4.78
CA ALA A 221 -4.35 -5.51 -3.35
C ALA A 221 -3.30 -4.80 -2.46
N THR A 222 -2.04 -4.78 -2.92
CA THR A 222 -0.94 -3.95 -2.40
C THR A 222 -1.02 -2.48 -2.80
N GLY A 223 -2.02 -2.12 -3.58
CA GLY A 223 -2.32 -0.78 -4.07
C GLY A 223 -2.67 0.19 -2.95
N GLY A 224 -2.26 1.44 -3.11
CA GLY A 224 -2.68 2.52 -2.24
C GLY A 224 -1.79 3.74 -2.34
N VAL A 225 -2.22 4.82 -1.69
CA VAL A 225 -1.49 6.10 -1.70
C VAL A 225 -0.09 5.99 -1.06
N TYR A 226 0.11 5.06 -0.13
CA TYR A 226 1.41 4.83 0.53
C TYR A 226 2.51 4.34 -0.41
N GLN A 227 2.17 3.70 -1.54
CA GLN A 227 3.17 3.21 -2.51
C GLN A 227 4.00 4.34 -3.11
N HIS A 228 3.44 5.55 -3.14
CA HIS A 228 4.09 6.73 -3.70
C HIS A 228 4.86 7.53 -2.65
N ALA A 229 4.78 7.18 -1.36
CA ALA A 229 5.34 7.98 -0.27
C ALA A 229 6.87 8.12 -0.34
N ARG A 230 7.58 7.02 -0.66
CA ARG A 230 9.04 7.04 -0.79
C ARG A 230 9.49 7.88 -1.98
N LEU A 231 8.85 7.72 -3.13
CA LEU A 231 9.07 8.59 -4.29
C LEU A 231 8.81 10.07 -3.94
N ALA A 232 7.65 10.36 -3.36
CA ALA A 232 7.24 11.71 -2.98
C ALA A 232 8.22 12.36 -1.99
N SER A 233 8.84 11.59 -1.09
CA SER A 233 9.80 12.11 -0.11
C SER A 233 10.97 12.86 -0.76
N HIS A 234 11.38 12.46 -1.98
CA HIS A 234 12.45 13.09 -2.74
C HIS A 234 12.05 14.42 -3.40
N PHE A 235 10.76 14.78 -3.35
CA PHE A 235 10.23 16.05 -3.86
C PHE A 235 9.87 17.04 -2.75
N ARG A 236 10.05 16.68 -1.47
CA ARG A 236 9.78 17.58 -0.34
C ARG A 236 10.63 18.85 -0.45
N GLY A 237 9.98 20.01 -0.34
CA GLY A 237 10.58 21.33 -0.52
C GLY A 237 10.84 21.70 -1.98
N VAL A 238 10.63 20.78 -2.92
CA VAL A 238 10.85 20.99 -4.37
C VAL A 238 9.52 21.27 -5.07
N ARG A 239 8.55 20.35 -4.98
CA ARG A 239 7.22 20.49 -5.60
C ARG A 239 6.17 19.71 -4.81
N GLN A 240 4.91 20.08 -5.01
CA GLN A 240 3.80 19.32 -4.46
C GLN A 240 3.64 17.97 -5.17
N VAL A 241 3.49 16.92 -4.37
CA VAL A 241 3.15 15.57 -4.81
C VAL A 241 1.93 15.09 -4.04
N SER A 242 0.88 14.71 -4.77
CA SER A 242 -0.33 14.10 -4.19
C SER A 242 -0.53 12.72 -4.76
N ALA A 243 -1.00 11.77 -3.96
CA ALA A 243 -1.44 10.46 -4.43
C ALA A 243 -2.96 10.39 -4.49
N ILE A 244 -3.48 9.76 -5.55
CA ILE A 244 -4.90 9.64 -5.84
C ILE A 244 -5.29 8.17 -5.71
N PRO A 245 -6.10 7.82 -4.69
CA PRO A 245 -6.57 6.46 -4.51
C PRO A 245 -7.61 6.07 -5.58
N LEU A 246 -7.70 4.77 -5.84
CA LEU A 246 -8.81 4.17 -6.59
C LEU A 246 -9.97 3.84 -5.62
N SER A 247 -11.21 3.96 -6.10
CA SER A 247 -12.39 3.55 -5.34
C SER A 247 -12.41 2.03 -5.13
N GLY A 248 -12.80 1.60 -3.92
CA GLY A 248 -13.12 0.21 -3.60
C GLY A 248 -12.16 -0.45 -2.62
N PHE A 249 -11.03 0.16 -2.28
CA PHE A 249 -10.01 -0.48 -1.45
C PHE A 249 -10.30 -0.42 0.05
N LEU A 250 -11.29 0.36 0.48
CA LEU A 250 -11.79 0.35 1.85
C LEU A 250 -13.11 -0.44 1.97
N PRO A 251 -13.40 -1.02 3.16
CA PRO A 251 -14.68 -1.68 3.41
C PRO A 251 -15.87 -0.77 3.10
N GLY A 252 -16.85 -1.30 2.39
CA GLY A 252 -18.09 -0.57 2.03
C GLY A 252 -17.97 0.37 0.83
N GLU A 253 -16.76 0.66 0.34
CA GLU A 253 -16.61 1.51 -0.85
C GLU A 253 -17.21 0.84 -2.10
N PRO A 254 -17.93 1.61 -2.94
CA PRO A 254 -18.51 1.08 -4.16
C PRO A 254 -17.45 0.85 -5.25
N LEU A 255 -17.75 -0.07 -6.16
CA LEU A 255 -16.88 -0.43 -7.28
C LEU A 255 -17.38 0.12 -8.63
N PRO A 256 -16.48 0.49 -9.55
CA PRO A 256 -16.89 0.97 -10.87
C PRO A 256 -17.56 -0.14 -11.69
N VAL A 257 -18.66 0.18 -12.38
CA VAL A 257 -19.30 -0.74 -13.36
C VAL A 257 -18.59 -0.76 -14.72
N SER A 258 -17.71 0.19 -15.00
CA SER A 258 -16.92 0.27 -16.25
C SER A 258 -15.60 1.03 -16.03
N ILE A 259 -14.67 0.90 -16.99
CA ILE A 259 -13.45 1.73 -17.04
C ILE A 259 -13.81 3.22 -17.13
N ASP A 260 -14.80 3.58 -17.95
CA ASP A 260 -15.21 4.98 -18.09
C ASP A 260 -15.68 5.59 -16.77
N ALA A 261 -16.43 4.83 -15.96
CA ALA A 261 -16.85 5.26 -14.62
C ALA A 261 -15.63 5.46 -13.70
N ALA A 262 -14.68 4.52 -13.71
CA ALA A 262 -13.46 4.64 -12.91
C ALA A 262 -12.62 5.87 -13.32
N VAL A 263 -12.43 6.07 -14.62
CA VAL A 263 -11.65 7.18 -15.20
C VAL A 263 -12.34 8.52 -14.96
N GLU A 264 -13.67 8.57 -14.97
CA GLU A 264 -14.44 9.76 -14.60
C GLU A 264 -14.15 10.21 -13.17
N VAL A 265 -14.26 9.30 -12.20
CA VAL A 265 -13.97 9.58 -10.79
C VAL A 265 -12.51 9.99 -10.60
N LEU A 266 -11.58 9.31 -11.27
CA LEU A 266 -10.16 9.68 -11.24
C LEU A 266 -9.91 11.07 -11.83
N ALA A 267 -10.58 11.45 -12.92
CA ALA A 267 -10.46 12.76 -13.52
C ALA A 267 -10.92 13.86 -12.56
N GLU A 268 -12.03 13.66 -11.84
CA GLU A 268 -12.49 14.60 -10.82
C GLU A 268 -11.51 14.70 -9.63
N SER A 269 -11.02 13.57 -9.12
CA SER A 269 -10.01 13.57 -8.05
C SER A 269 -8.70 14.23 -8.49
N VAL A 270 -8.30 14.08 -9.76
CA VAL A 270 -7.14 14.75 -10.36
C VAL A 270 -7.34 16.27 -10.36
N LEU A 271 -8.49 16.76 -10.83
CA LEU A 271 -8.78 18.18 -10.88
C LEU A 271 -8.85 18.79 -9.47
N LEU A 272 -9.39 18.05 -8.50
CA LEU A 272 -9.39 18.43 -7.09
C LEU A 272 -7.95 18.56 -6.56
N ALA A 273 -7.05 17.63 -6.88
CA ALA A 273 -5.66 17.67 -6.45
C ALA A 273 -4.82 18.74 -7.18
N ALA A 274 -5.16 19.03 -8.43
CA ALA A 274 -4.48 20.04 -9.25
C ALA A 274 -4.76 21.46 -8.74
N GLU A 275 -5.98 21.73 -8.24
CA GLU A 275 -6.41 23.06 -7.77
C GLU A 275 -6.17 24.18 -8.81
N GLY A 276 -6.32 23.85 -10.09
CA GLY A 276 -6.10 24.76 -11.21
C GLY A 276 -4.62 25.02 -11.58
N GLU A 277 -3.67 24.38 -10.89
CA GLU A 277 -2.24 24.47 -11.22
C GLU A 277 -1.85 23.47 -12.31
N PRO A 278 -0.81 23.76 -13.12
CA PRO A 278 -0.25 22.77 -14.04
C PRO A 278 0.17 21.51 -13.30
N PHE A 279 -0.21 20.34 -13.83
CA PHE A 279 0.03 19.06 -13.19
C PHE A 279 0.53 18.00 -14.18
N VAL A 280 1.20 16.99 -13.65
CA VAL A 280 1.65 15.80 -14.37
C VAL A 280 1.03 14.59 -13.70
N LEU A 281 0.45 13.69 -14.49
CA LEU A 281 -0.04 12.41 -13.99
C LEU A 281 1.11 11.42 -13.92
N VAL A 282 1.23 10.72 -12.79
CA VAL A 282 2.22 9.66 -12.60
C VAL A 282 1.48 8.38 -12.29
N GLY A 283 1.71 7.33 -13.05
CA GLY A 283 1.11 6.02 -12.81
C GLY A 283 2.17 4.93 -12.75
N TYR A 284 2.06 4.07 -11.75
CA TYR A 284 2.94 2.91 -11.57
C TYR A 284 2.22 1.63 -11.91
N SER A 285 2.87 0.76 -12.68
CA SER A 285 2.29 -0.52 -13.12
C SER A 285 0.95 -0.26 -13.81
N ALA A 286 -0.10 -1.03 -13.52
CA ALA A 286 -1.47 -0.79 -14.02
C ALA A 286 -2.03 0.60 -13.68
N GLY A 287 -1.52 1.30 -12.66
CA GLY A 287 -1.84 2.72 -12.41
C GLY A 287 -1.43 3.64 -13.57
N GLY A 288 -0.43 3.26 -14.38
CA GLY A 288 -0.05 3.96 -15.61
C GLY A 288 -1.10 3.86 -16.72
N ILE A 289 -1.82 2.75 -16.81
CA ILE A 289 -2.95 2.59 -17.74
C ILE A 289 -4.05 3.59 -17.36
N PHE A 290 -4.38 3.68 -16.07
CA PHE A 290 -5.33 4.66 -15.57
C PHE A 290 -4.85 6.10 -15.73
N ALA A 291 -3.55 6.38 -15.54
CA ALA A 291 -2.99 7.71 -15.77
C ALA A 291 -3.13 8.15 -17.23
N ALA A 292 -2.82 7.27 -18.19
CA ALA A 292 -2.97 7.55 -19.62
C ALA A 292 -4.45 7.74 -20.01
N ALA A 293 -5.35 6.89 -19.53
CA ALA A 293 -6.78 7.03 -19.80
C ALA A 293 -7.40 8.28 -19.17
N THR A 294 -6.97 8.63 -17.96
CA THR A 294 -7.39 9.87 -17.28
C THR A 294 -6.88 11.10 -18.01
N ALA A 295 -5.63 11.08 -18.50
CA ALA A 295 -5.08 12.14 -19.35
C ALA A 295 -5.91 12.32 -20.62
N HIS A 296 -6.17 11.22 -21.35
CA HIS A 296 -6.98 11.24 -22.56
C HIS A 296 -8.37 11.84 -22.33
N ARG A 297 -9.03 11.45 -21.23
CA ARG A 297 -10.34 12.01 -20.85
C ARG A 297 -10.25 13.51 -20.57
N LEU A 298 -9.26 13.96 -19.81
CA LEU A 298 -9.09 15.38 -19.45
C LEU A 298 -8.77 16.26 -20.66
N GLU A 299 -7.98 15.74 -21.60
CA GLU A 299 -7.66 16.39 -22.88
C GLU A 299 -8.93 16.56 -23.75
N THR A 300 -9.73 15.50 -23.87
CA THR A 300 -10.88 15.47 -24.80
C THR A 300 -12.16 16.09 -24.24
N ALA A 301 -12.46 15.89 -22.96
CA ALA A 301 -13.73 16.28 -22.36
C ALA A 301 -13.69 17.62 -21.61
N ALA A 302 -12.53 18.03 -21.10
CA ALA A 302 -12.41 19.16 -20.17
C ALA A 302 -11.47 20.28 -20.62
N GLY A 303 -10.67 20.08 -21.68
CA GLY A 303 -9.63 21.03 -22.07
C GLY A 303 -8.60 21.30 -20.96
N ALA A 304 -8.53 20.40 -19.98
CA ALA A 304 -7.73 20.48 -18.76
C ALA A 304 -6.67 19.37 -18.75
N GLY A 305 -6.09 19.10 -19.92
CA GLY A 305 -5.09 18.05 -20.10
C GLY A 305 -3.85 18.29 -19.22
N PRO A 306 -3.15 17.22 -18.83
CA PRO A 306 -1.94 17.36 -18.03
C PRO A 306 -0.82 18.03 -18.82
N TYR A 307 0.15 18.62 -18.12
CA TYR A 307 1.42 19.06 -18.70
C TYR A 307 2.23 17.87 -19.26
N GLY A 308 1.99 16.67 -18.74
CA GLY A 308 2.61 15.43 -19.19
C GLY A 308 2.15 14.22 -18.38
N VAL A 309 2.53 13.04 -18.85
CA VAL A 309 2.24 11.76 -18.18
C VAL A 309 3.54 11.00 -17.95
N VAL A 310 3.70 10.44 -16.75
CA VAL A 310 4.81 9.56 -16.39
C VAL A 310 4.28 8.15 -16.17
N LEU A 311 4.78 7.21 -16.95
CA LEU A 311 4.49 5.78 -16.86
C LEU A 311 5.68 5.09 -16.22
N LEU A 312 5.50 4.57 -15.01
CA LEU A 312 6.54 3.84 -14.28
C LEU A 312 6.31 2.34 -14.46
N ASP A 313 7.15 1.74 -15.31
CA ASP A 313 7.19 0.30 -15.61
C ASP A 313 5.79 -0.28 -15.89
N THR A 314 5.04 0.43 -16.76
CA THR A 314 3.65 0.12 -17.09
C THR A 314 3.56 -0.88 -18.23
N TYR A 315 2.84 -1.97 -17.99
CA TYR A 315 2.56 -3.00 -18.99
C TYR A 315 1.27 -2.68 -19.73
N GLU A 316 1.25 -2.91 -21.05
CA GLU A 316 0.02 -2.92 -21.83
C GLU A 316 -0.89 -4.06 -21.38
N SER A 317 -2.21 -3.86 -21.52
CA SER A 317 -3.18 -4.93 -21.30
C SER A 317 -3.45 -5.65 -22.63
N ASP A 318 -2.47 -6.41 -23.10
CA ASP A 318 -2.57 -7.17 -24.35
C ASP A 318 -2.91 -8.64 -24.06
N GLY A 319 -4.19 -8.92 -23.82
CA GLY A 319 -4.92 -10.14 -24.21
C GLY A 319 -4.29 -11.53 -23.98
N GLY A 320 -3.31 -11.70 -23.09
CA GLY A 320 -2.74 -13.00 -22.71
C GLY A 320 -1.26 -13.24 -23.05
N GLY A 321 -0.54 -12.28 -23.65
CA GLY A 321 0.88 -12.47 -24.00
C GLY A 321 1.85 -12.57 -22.81
N ARG A 322 1.40 -12.22 -21.61
CA ARG A 322 2.25 -12.08 -20.40
C ARG A 322 1.68 -12.78 -19.16
N ALA A 323 0.93 -13.87 -19.34
CA ALA A 323 0.33 -14.62 -18.23
C ALA A 323 1.36 -15.09 -17.19
N GLY A 324 2.56 -15.49 -17.62
CA GLY A 324 3.66 -15.83 -16.72
C GLY A 324 4.09 -14.65 -15.83
N LEU A 325 4.16 -13.45 -16.39
CA LEU A 325 4.52 -12.24 -15.67
C LEU A 325 3.44 -11.80 -14.67
N ALA A 326 2.16 -11.90 -15.07
CA ALA A 326 1.03 -11.63 -14.18
C ALA A 326 1.05 -12.54 -12.95
N LYS A 327 1.44 -13.81 -13.13
CA LYS A 327 1.62 -14.76 -12.03
C LYS A 327 2.73 -14.33 -11.06
N GLU A 328 3.89 -13.92 -11.58
CA GLU A 328 4.99 -13.42 -10.74
C GLU A 328 4.62 -12.15 -9.98
N LEU A 329 3.85 -11.24 -10.58
CA LEU A 329 3.32 -10.06 -9.90
C LEU A 329 2.40 -10.43 -8.73
N VAL A 330 1.52 -11.43 -8.92
CA VAL A 330 0.64 -11.92 -7.85
C VAL A 330 1.43 -12.64 -6.76
N PHE A 331 2.48 -13.39 -7.11
CA PHE A 331 3.37 -13.99 -6.11
C PHE A 331 4.11 -12.95 -5.29
N GLY A 332 4.73 -11.96 -5.93
CA GLY A 332 5.38 -10.84 -5.22
C GLY A 332 4.40 -10.11 -4.30
N MET A 333 3.14 -9.92 -4.74
CA MET A 333 2.07 -9.37 -3.91
C MET A 333 1.80 -10.22 -2.64
N LEU A 334 1.74 -11.55 -2.77
CA LEU A 334 1.53 -12.46 -1.63
C LEU A 334 2.76 -12.55 -0.70
N GLU A 335 3.97 -12.36 -1.22
CA GLU A 335 5.17 -12.24 -0.38
C GLU A 335 5.12 -10.97 0.48
N MET A 336 4.69 -9.84 -0.10
CA MET A 336 4.49 -8.59 0.66
C MET A 336 3.39 -8.73 1.72
N GLU A 337 2.40 -9.60 1.50
CA GLU A 337 1.39 -9.95 2.50
C GLU A 337 2.00 -10.60 3.75
N GLN A 338 3.12 -11.32 3.66
CA GLN A 338 3.78 -11.87 4.85
C GLN A 338 4.42 -10.76 5.71
N VAL A 339 4.78 -9.64 5.09
CA VAL A 339 5.46 -8.51 5.73
C VAL A 339 4.45 -7.52 6.33
N PHE A 340 3.46 -7.11 5.53
CA PHE A 340 2.44 -6.18 5.98
C PHE A 340 1.32 -6.88 6.73
N GLY A 341 1.05 -8.14 6.38
CA GLY A 341 -0.02 -9.01 6.86
C GLY A 341 -1.16 -9.15 5.82
N GLY A 342 -2.08 -10.10 6.07
CA GLY A 342 -3.20 -10.48 5.22
C GLY A 342 -4.01 -9.36 4.52
N PHE A 343 -4.35 -9.53 3.25
CA PHE A 343 -5.31 -8.66 2.56
C PHE A 343 -6.75 -9.00 2.95
N ASP A 344 -7.59 -7.97 3.14
CA ASP A 344 -9.00 -8.16 3.41
C ASP A 344 -9.81 -8.47 2.13
N SER A 345 -11.07 -8.85 2.33
CA SER A 345 -12.01 -9.14 1.24
C SER A 345 -12.26 -7.92 0.33
N ALA A 346 -12.22 -6.70 0.87
CA ALA A 346 -12.45 -5.48 0.08
C ALA A 346 -11.32 -5.29 -0.93
N ARG A 347 -10.05 -5.32 -0.50
CA ARG A 347 -8.88 -5.16 -1.38
C ARG A 347 -8.82 -6.26 -2.44
N LEU A 348 -9.03 -7.52 -2.05
CA LEU A 348 -8.96 -8.65 -2.97
C LEU A 348 -10.10 -8.60 -4.01
N SER A 349 -11.35 -8.37 -3.59
CA SER A 349 -12.46 -8.25 -4.55
C SER A 349 -12.32 -7.04 -5.47
N THR A 350 -11.77 -5.92 -4.99
CA THR A 350 -11.46 -4.75 -5.82
C THR A 350 -10.42 -5.07 -6.87
N MET A 351 -9.34 -5.77 -6.49
CA MET A 351 -8.33 -6.25 -7.44
C MET A 351 -8.95 -7.16 -8.50
N GLY A 352 -9.84 -8.08 -8.11
CA GLY A 352 -10.60 -8.91 -9.06
C GLY A 352 -11.42 -8.08 -10.04
N ARG A 353 -12.12 -7.05 -9.54
CA ARG A 353 -12.95 -6.17 -10.37
C ARG A 353 -12.15 -5.37 -11.39
N TYR A 354 -11.08 -4.71 -10.95
CA TYR A 354 -10.24 -3.94 -11.87
C TYR A 354 -9.45 -4.85 -12.81
N GLY A 355 -9.07 -6.05 -12.36
CA GLY A 355 -8.50 -7.08 -13.22
C GLY A 355 -9.43 -7.41 -14.39
N GLU A 356 -10.72 -7.69 -14.10
CA GLU A 356 -11.75 -7.92 -15.13
C GLU A 356 -11.92 -6.72 -16.08
N LEU A 357 -11.88 -5.50 -15.55
CA LEU A 357 -12.03 -4.27 -16.35
C LEU A 357 -10.83 -3.97 -17.25
N LEU A 358 -9.64 -4.47 -16.92
CA LEU A 358 -8.41 -4.16 -17.66
C LEU A 358 -8.21 -5.06 -18.88
N VAL A 359 -8.70 -6.30 -18.88
CA VAL A 359 -8.36 -7.37 -19.88
C VAL A 359 -8.39 -6.91 -21.34
N ASP A 360 -9.34 -6.05 -21.70
CA ASP A 360 -9.53 -5.57 -23.08
C ASP A 360 -9.38 -4.04 -23.20
N MET A 361 -8.69 -3.41 -22.27
CA MET A 361 -8.50 -1.96 -22.27
C MET A 361 -7.41 -1.58 -23.29
N PRO A 362 -7.76 -0.89 -24.40
CA PRO A 362 -6.75 -0.47 -25.37
C PRO A 362 -5.83 0.60 -24.77
N PRO A 363 -4.56 0.67 -25.20
CA PRO A 363 -3.67 1.74 -24.80
C PRO A 363 -4.27 3.11 -25.15
N ALA A 364 -4.39 3.99 -24.17
CA ALA A 364 -4.95 5.32 -24.37
C ALA A 364 -4.00 6.21 -25.18
N ARG A 365 -4.54 6.98 -26.12
CA ARG A 365 -3.81 8.03 -26.85
C ARG A 365 -3.72 9.27 -25.96
N VAL A 366 -2.51 9.71 -25.67
CA VAL A 366 -2.24 10.92 -24.86
C VAL A 366 -1.62 11.98 -25.75
N GLU A 367 -2.16 13.20 -25.74
CA GLU A 367 -1.62 14.32 -26.51
C GLU A 367 -0.45 15.01 -25.79
N ALA A 368 -0.49 15.04 -24.46
CA ALA A 368 0.59 15.54 -23.64
C ALA A 368 1.88 14.70 -23.77
N PRO A 369 3.07 15.30 -23.59
CA PRO A 369 4.32 14.55 -23.56
C PRO A 369 4.31 13.42 -22.53
N VAL A 370 4.75 12.23 -22.95
CA VAL A 370 4.82 11.04 -22.08
C VAL A 370 6.27 10.65 -21.80
N LEU A 371 6.60 10.48 -20.53
CA LEU A 371 7.82 9.83 -20.05
C LEU A 371 7.50 8.37 -19.70
N PHE A 372 8.21 7.44 -20.32
CA PHE A 372 8.18 6.02 -19.94
C PHE A 372 9.47 5.69 -19.18
N VAL A 373 9.35 5.27 -17.92
CA VAL A 373 10.47 4.83 -17.09
C VAL A 373 10.46 3.30 -17.00
N GLN A 374 11.43 2.65 -17.66
CA GLN A 374 11.56 1.20 -17.73
C GLN A 374 12.57 0.66 -16.71
N CYS A 375 12.24 -0.47 -16.07
CA CYS A 375 13.13 -1.21 -15.18
C CYS A 375 14.21 -2.00 -15.95
N GLN A 376 15.44 -2.00 -15.44
CA GLN A 376 16.57 -2.76 -16.02
C GLN A 376 16.77 -4.14 -15.40
N GLU A 377 16.22 -4.36 -14.21
CA GLU A 377 16.33 -5.62 -13.46
C GLU A 377 14.98 -6.37 -13.52
N SER A 378 15.04 -7.70 -13.68
CA SER A 378 13.84 -8.53 -13.73
C SER A 378 13.40 -8.85 -12.30
N PHE A 379 12.11 -8.67 -12.02
CA PHE A 379 11.48 -9.24 -10.82
C PHE A 379 11.04 -10.69 -11.05
N ALA A 380 10.92 -11.11 -12.31
CA ALA A 380 10.55 -12.46 -12.68
C ALA A 380 11.78 -13.38 -12.67
N GLY A 381 11.59 -14.63 -12.21
CA GLY A 381 12.61 -15.66 -12.26
C GLY A 381 13.00 -16.10 -13.69
N THR A 382 13.83 -17.14 -13.79
CA THR A 382 14.16 -17.74 -15.09
C THR A 382 13.17 -18.86 -15.41
N GLY A 383 12.31 -18.68 -16.43
CA GLY A 383 11.29 -19.66 -16.84
C GLY A 383 10.69 -19.36 -18.21
N GLU A 384 9.98 -20.34 -18.79
CA GLU A 384 9.26 -20.17 -20.06
C GLU A 384 8.20 -19.05 -19.96
N GLY A 385 8.11 -18.18 -20.97
CA GLY A 385 7.18 -17.06 -21.00
C GLY A 385 7.62 -15.81 -20.22
N LEU A 386 8.87 -15.78 -19.71
CA LEU A 386 9.47 -14.63 -19.01
C LEU A 386 10.56 -13.92 -19.83
N GLU A 387 10.66 -14.23 -21.12
CA GLU A 387 11.70 -13.72 -22.02
C GLU A 387 11.49 -12.24 -22.38
N ASP A 388 10.23 -11.82 -22.52
CA ASP A 388 9.81 -10.43 -22.74
C ASP A 388 9.20 -9.81 -21.47
N TRP A 389 9.96 -9.86 -20.38
CA TRP A 389 9.53 -9.35 -19.08
C TRP A 389 9.55 -7.82 -19.00
N ARG A 390 10.23 -7.13 -19.93
CA ARG A 390 10.39 -5.67 -19.87
C ARG A 390 9.13 -4.97 -20.31
N ALA A 391 8.63 -4.06 -19.47
CA ALA A 391 7.63 -3.10 -19.89
C ALA A 391 8.19 -2.21 -21.02
N ALA A 392 7.39 -1.90 -22.03
CA ALA A 392 7.83 -1.09 -23.17
C ALA A 392 6.76 -0.03 -23.51
N PRO A 393 7.16 1.12 -24.08
CA PRO A 393 6.20 2.12 -24.53
C PRO A 393 5.38 1.60 -25.72
N TRP A 394 4.06 1.75 -25.63
CA TRP A 394 3.12 1.42 -26.72
C TRP A 394 3.09 2.45 -27.86
N ASP A 395 3.61 3.65 -27.62
CA ASP A 395 3.75 4.70 -28.62
C ASP A 395 5.24 5.09 -28.76
N PRO A 396 5.81 5.04 -29.98
CA PRO A 396 7.20 5.43 -30.21
C PRO A 396 7.50 6.91 -29.91
N ALA A 397 6.48 7.76 -29.79
CA ALA A 397 6.63 9.16 -29.37
C ALA A 397 6.93 9.31 -27.87
N HIS A 398 6.69 8.26 -27.06
CA HIS A 398 7.01 8.29 -25.64
C HIS A 398 8.52 8.43 -25.42
N THR A 399 8.91 9.32 -24.52
CA THR A 399 10.31 9.48 -24.11
C THR A 399 10.69 8.33 -23.19
N LEU A 400 11.51 7.39 -23.68
CA LEU A 400 12.01 6.29 -22.87
C LEU A 400 13.21 6.70 -22.01
N ARG A 401 13.17 6.36 -20.72
CA ARG A 401 14.29 6.40 -19.77
C ARG A 401 14.32 5.09 -18.99
N THR A 402 15.49 4.73 -18.47
CA THR A 402 15.67 3.47 -17.74
C THR A 402 16.21 3.72 -16.34
N VAL A 403 15.83 2.87 -15.39
CA VAL A 403 16.35 2.86 -14.02
C VAL A 403 16.89 1.47 -13.65
N PRO A 404 18.02 1.38 -12.94
CA PRO A 404 18.57 0.13 -12.41
C PRO A 404 17.73 -0.36 -11.21
N ALA A 405 16.51 -0.75 -11.50
CA ALA A 405 15.50 -1.23 -10.57
C ALA A 405 14.75 -2.40 -11.22
N ASP A 406 14.12 -3.21 -10.37
CA ASP A 406 13.03 -4.10 -10.76
C ASP A 406 11.67 -3.40 -10.59
N HIS A 407 10.60 -4.09 -10.98
CA HIS A 407 9.24 -3.55 -10.93
C HIS A 407 8.83 -3.03 -9.55
N PHE A 408 9.25 -3.67 -8.47
CA PHE A 408 8.87 -3.27 -7.11
C PHE A 408 9.78 -2.17 -6.56
N SER A 409 11.09 -2.32 -6.75
CA SER A 409 12.10 -1.43 -6.19
C SER A 409 12.14 -0.04 -6.84
N ILE A 410 11.54 0.14 -8.03
CA ILE A 410 11.44 1.44 -8.71
C ILE A 410 10.80 2.54 -7.86
N LEU A 411 9.83 2.19 -7.01
CA LEU A 411 9.19 3.10 -6.06
C LEU A 411 9.67 2.93 -4.61
N GLU A 412 10.47 1.90 -4.35
CA GLU A 412 11.00 1.61 -3.01
C GLU A 412 12.47 2.01 -2.91
N ASN A 413 13.38 1.05 -3.04
CA ASN A 413 14.80 1.25 -2.77
C ASN A 413 15.50 2.08 -3.86
N ARG A 414 14.88 2.21 -5.04
CA ARG A 414 15.36 3.01 -6.18
C ARG A 414 14.52 4.27 -6.42
N ALA A 415 13.66 4.64 -5.47
CA ALA A 415 12.80 5.84 -5.56
C ALA A 415 13.59 7.12 -5.82
N ALA A 416 14.81 7.23 -5.29
CA ALA A 416 15.70 8.39 -5.48
C ALA A 416 16.18 8.52 -6.93
N GLU A 417 16.46 7.41 -7.62
CA GLU A 417 16.80 7.41 -9.04
C GLU A 417 15.58 7.76 -9.89
N THR A 418 14.43 7.16 -9.58
CA THR A 418 13.16 7.42 -10.27
C THR A 418 12.77 8.89 -10.17
N ALA A 419 12.87 9.50 -8.99
CA ALA A 419 12.59 10.93 -8.78
C ALA A 419 13.51 11.82 -9.63
N ARG A 420 14.81 11.50 -9.70
CA ARG A 420 15.78 12.22 -10.54
C ARG A 420 15.42 12.15 -12.03
N VAL A 421 15.07 10.97 -12.52
CA VAL A 421 14.64 10.79 -13.93
C VAL A 421 13.41 11.64 -14.26
N ILE A 422 12.44 11.72 -13.34
CA ILE A 422 11.25 12.56 -13.50
C ILE A 422 11.63 14.05 -13.51
N GLU A 423 12.43 14.51 -12.55
CA GLU A 423 12.89 15.92 -12.50
C GLU A 423 13.66 16.34 -13.75
N ASP A 424 14.62 15.51 -14.19
CA ASP A 424 15.43 15.78 -15.38
C ASP A 424 14.56 15.88 -16.63
N TRP A 425 13.55 15.01 -16.75
CA TRP A 425 12.60 15.07 -17.84
C TRP A 425 11.78 16.35 -17.80
N LEU A 426 11.21 16.71 -16.65
CA LEU A 426 10.43 17.95 -16.47
C LEU A 426 11.25 19.21 -16.77
N GLY A 427 12.54 19.22 -16.47
CA GLY A 427 13.45 20.31 -16.81
C GLY A 427 13.76 20.41 -18.32
N SER A 428 13.61 19.31 -19.06
CA SER A 428 13.88 19.24 -20.51
C SER A 428 12.63 19.37 -21.39
N THR A 429 11.43 19.16 -20.85
CA THR A 429 10.17 19.22 -21.60
C THR A 429 9.74 20.68 -21.83
N PRO A 430 9.45 21.08 -23.09
CA PRO A 430 8.99 22.43 -23.41
C PRO A 430 7.75 22.82 -22.59
N ARG A 431 7.70 24.07 -22.12
CA ARG A 431 6.48 24.64 -21.53
C ARG A 431 5.46 24.91 -22.65
N PRO A 432 4.20 24.46 -22.52
CA PRO A 432 3.16 24.70 -23.51
C PRO A 432 2.83 26.19 -23.66
#